data_AF-A0A6V7JMM6-F1
#
_entry.id   AF-A0A6V7JMM6-F1
#
_cell.length_a   1.000
_cell.length_b   1.000
_cell.length_c   1.000
_cell.angle_alpha   90.00
_cell.angle_beta   90.00
_cell.angle_gamma   90.00
#
_symmetry.space_group_name_H-M   'P 1'
#
loop_
_entity.id
_entity.type
_entity.pdbx_description
1 polymer ?
#
loop_
_entity_poly.entity_id
_entity_poly.type
_entity_poly.pdbx_seq_one_letter_code
_entity_poly.pdbx_strand_id
1 'polypeptide(L)'
;FLTEAEYFSVDPYMRAYVARYPAGITMIGSQVAKIIESKNPKFPVGARVVGYMGWKSHSIVNMAKLDAADNVGQKPYVIPDFGELSPSLALGVLGMTG
;
A
#
# COMPACT_ATOMS: atom_id res chain seq x y z
N PHE A 1 6.21 8.50 -6.59
CA PHE A 1 6.52 7.34 -7.45
C PHE A 1 5.22 6.71 -7.90
N LEU A 2 5.21 6.06 -9.05
CA LEU A 2 4.07 5.31 -9.60
C LEU A 2 4.27 3.84 -9.23
N THR A 3 3.22 3.22 -8.70
CA THR A 3 3.22 1.79 -8.35
C THR A 3 2.16 1.02 -9.10
N GLU A 4 2.43 -0.27 -9.29
CA GLU A 4 1.51 -1.29 -9.75
C GLU A 4 1.24 -2.28 -8.60
N ALA A 5 -0.03 -2.51 -8.26
CA ALA A 5 -0.42 -3.39 -7.17
C ALA A 5 -0.22 -4.87 -7.55
N GLU A 6 0.44 -5.64 -6.68
CA GLU A 6 0.62 -7.08 -6.83
C GLU A 6 -0.31 -7.87 -5.88
N TYR A 7 -0.54 -7.35 -4.67
CA TYR A 7 -1.38 -7.99 -3.65
C TYR A 7 -2.18 -6.96 -2.85
N PHE A 8 -3.40 -7.32 -2.46
CA PHE A 8 -4.26 -6.53 -1.59
C PHE A 8 -4.51 -7.24 -0.27
N SER A 9 -4.55 -6.49 0.82
CA SER A 9 -5.09 -7.00 2.08
C SER A 9 -6.62 -6.95 2.07
N VAL A 10 -7.24 -7.95 2.70
CA VAL A 10 -8.68 -8.02 2.94
C VAL A 10 -8.90 -8.26 4.43
N ASP A 11 -9.22 -7.19 5.15
CA ASP A 11 -9.24 -7.21 6.61
C ASP A 11 -10.66 -7.05 7.17
N PRO A 12 -11.01 -7.70 8.30
CA PRO A 12 -12.33 -7.58 8.92
C PRO A 12 -12.74 -6.14 9.26
N TYR A 13 -11.78 -5.28 9.66
CA TYR A 13 -12.07 -3.87 10.01
C TYR A 13 -12.68 -3.10 8.85
N MET A 14 -12.35 -3.48 7.60
CA MET A 14 -12.83 -2.78 6.41
C MET A 14 -14.35 -2.70 6.40
N ARG A 15 -15.04 -3.79 6.82
CA ARG A 15 -16.51 -3.83 6.89
C ARG A 15 -17.10 -2.78 7.83
N ALA A 16 -16.46 -2.50 8.96
CA ALA A 16 -16.92 -1.47 9.88
C ALA A 16 -16.62 -0.05 9.34
N TYR A 17 -15.46 0.13 8.68
CA TYR A 17 -15.03 1.43 8.18
C TYR A 17 -15.78 1.89 6.93
N VAL A 18 -16.11 0.98 6.01
CA VAL A 18 -16.85 1.32 4.78
C VAL A 18 -18.22 1.94 5.07
N ALA A 19 -18.83 1.65 6.22
CA ALA A 19 -20.08 2.28 6.66
C ALA A 19 -19.95 3.80 6.89
N ARG A 20 -18.72 4.32 7.07
CA ARG A 20 -18.44 5.75 7.31
C ARG A 20 -18.04 6.49 6.02
N TYR A 21 -17.82 5.78 4.93
CA TYR A 21 -17.38 6.36 3.68
C TYR A 21 -18.54 6.50 2.68
N PRO A 22 -18.57 7.55 1.86
CA PRO A 22 -19.58 7.70 0.82
C PRO A 22 -19.40 6.66 -0.29
N ALA A 23 -20.49 6.32 -0.99
CA ALA A 23 -20.41 5.48 -2.17
C ALA A 23 -19.56 6.12 -3.28
N GLY A 24 -18.91 5.29 -4.09
CA GLY A 24 -18.08 5.73 -5.22
C GLY A 24 -16.61 6.03 -4.87
N ILE A 25 -16.21 5.90 -3.61
CA ILE A 25 -14.79 5.94 -3.25
C ILE A 25 -14.06 4.67 -3.69
N THR A 26 -12.75 4.76 -3.83
CA THR A 26 -11.89 3.56 -3.90
C THR A 26 -11.98 2.81 -2.57
N MET A 27 -12.15 1.48 -2.63
CA MET A 27 -12.09 0.64 -1.43
C MET A 27 -10.75 0.80 -0.71
N ILE A 28 -10.80 0.96 0.61
CA ILE A 28 -9.62 1.12 1.46
C ILE A 28 -8.83 -0.20 1.57
N GLY A 29 -7.59 -0.12 2.02
CA GLY A 29 -6.78 -1.30 2.31
C GLY A 29 -5.30 -1.05 2.04
N SER A 30 -4.46 -1.87 2.68
CA SER A 30 -3.05 -1.94 2.35
C SER A 30 -2.82 -2.79 1.10
N GLN A 31 -1.74 -2.50 0.39
CA GLN A 31 -1.29 -3.28 -0.75
C GLN A 31 0.22 -3.47 -0.72
N VAL A 32 0.68 -4.59 -1.27
CA VAL A 32 2.06 -4.74 -1.74
C VAL A 32 2.09 -4.35 -3.21
N ALA A 33 2.99 -3.45 -3.58
CA ALA A 33 3.04 -2.89 -4.91
C ALA A 33 4.47 -2.68 -5.40
N LYS A 34 4.70 -2.93 -6.68
CA LYS A 34 5.98 -2.70 -7.34
C LYS A 34 6.07 -1.26 -7.84
N ILE A 35 7.19 -0.60 -7.61
CA ILE A 35 7.46 0.73 -8.15
C ILE A 35 7.84 0.58 -9.63
N ILE A 36 7.04 1.13 -10.52
CA ILE A 36 7.28 1.09 -11.97
C ILE A 36 7.92 2.39 -12.48
N GLU A 37 7.70 3.53 -11.80
CA GLU A 37 8.39 4.78 -12.08
C GLU A 37 8.66 5.58 -10.80
N SER A 38 9.83 6.22 -10.70
CA SER A 38 10.15 7.05 -9.52
C SER A 38 11.09 8.20 -9.83
N LYS A 39 10.81 9.34 -9.19
CA LYS A 39 11.69 10.51 -9.08
C LYS A 39 12.31 10.64 -7.69
N ASN A 40 12.13 9.63 -6.81
CA ASN A 40 12.61 9.65 -5.44
C ASN A 40 13.64 8.52 -5.23
N PRO A 41 14.92 8.84 -4.93
CA PRO A 41 15.97 7.84 -4.80
C PRO A 41 15.76 6.87 -3.63
N LYS A 42 14.96 7.23 -2.61
CA LYS A 42 14.60 6.32 -1.50
C LYS A 42 13.59 5.24 -1.91
N PHE A 43 12.94 5.41 -3.05
CA PHE A 43 11.93 4.50 -3.61
C PHE A 43 12.31 4.19 -5.05
N PRO A 44 13.35 3.38 -5.28
CA PRO A 44 13.86 3.11 -6.62
C PRO A 44 12.87 2.26 -7.44
N VAL A 45 12.95 2.39 -8.77
CA VAL A 45 12.18 1.55 -9.70
C VAL A 45 12.56 0.08 -9.50
N GLY A 46 11.58 -0.81 -9.54
CA GLY A 46 11.73 -2.24 -9.32
C GLY A 46 11.59 -2.68 -7.86
N ALA A 47 11.76 -1.77 -6.90
CA ALA A 47 11.52 -2.08 -5.49
C ALA A 47 10.02 -2.26 -5.20
N ARG A 48 9.73 -3.04 -4.15
CA ARG A 48 8.37 -3.26 -3.65
C ARG A 48 8.13 -2.44 -2.40
N VAL A 49 6.90 -1.97 -2.26
CA VAL A 49 6.45 -1.18 -1.11
C VAL A 49 5.18 -1.75 -0.52
N VAL A 50 5.00 -1.55 0.78
CA VAL A 50 3.71 -1.67 1.45
C VAL A 50 3.18 -0.27 1.75
N GLY A 51 1.87 -0.07 1.53
CA GLY A 51 1.20 1.16 1.94
C GLY A 51 -0.32 1.13 1.71
N TYR A 52 -1.01 2.13 2.22
CA TYR A 52 -2.46 2.31 2.11
C TYR A 52 -2.84 3.03 0.82
N MET A 53 -2.84 2.31 -0.29
CA MET A 53 -3.16 2.89 -1.62
C MET A 53 -4.57 2.52 -2.11
N GLY A 54 -5.30 1.70 -1.33
CA GLY A 54 -6.63 1.21 -1.66
C GLY A 54 -6.63 0.19 -2.80
N TRP A 55 -7.80 -0.29 -3.19
CA TRP A 55 -7.93 -1.31 -4.22
C TRP A 55 -7.96 -0.69 -5.62
N LYS A 56 -6.77 -0.41 -6.14
CA LYS A 56 -6.52 0.08 -7.51
C LYS A 56 -5.31 -0.63 -8.10
N SER A 57 -5.30 -0.84 -9.42
CA SER A 57 -4.14 -1.42 -10.10
C SER A 57 -2.92 -0.52 -10.04
N HIS A 58 -3.12 0.80 -10.13
CA HIS A 58 -2.03 1.79 -10.20
C HIS A 58 -2.26 2.95 -9.24
N SER A 59 -1.19 3.40 -8.59
CA SER A 59 -1.24 4.52 -7.64
C SER A 59 -0.02 5.42 -7.74
N ILE A 60 -0.26 6.74 -7.73
CA ILE A 60 0.80 7.75 -7.63
C ILE A 60 0.94 8.14 -6.16
N VAL A 61 2.11 7.87 -5.58
CA VAL A 61 2.43 8.22 -4.20
C VAL A 61 3.36 9.43 -4.17
N ASN A 62 2.93 10.50 -3.50
CA ASN A 62 3.75 11.68 -3.25
C ASN A 62 4.12 11.79 -1.77
N MET A 63 5.36 11.46 -1.43
CA MET A 63 5.87 11.48 -0.04
C MET A 63 5.80 12.86 0.64
N ALA A 64 5.73 13.95 -0.13
CA ALA A 64 5.62 15.32 0.42
C ALA A 64 4.17 15.72 0.74
N LYS A 65 3.18 15.01 0.21
CA LYS A 65 1.74 15.27 0.40
C LYS A 65 1.05 14.17 1.22
N LEU A 66 1.84 13.33 1.88
CA LEU A 66 1.36 12.22 2.68
C LEU A 66 0.99 12.75 4.07
N ASP A 67 -0.25 13.24 4.20
CA ASP A 67 -0.80 13.60 5.50
C ASP A 67 -1.16 12.34 6.29
N ALA A 68 -0.94 12.37 7.61
CA ALA A 68 -1.20 11.24 8.51
C ALA A 68 -2.67 10.78 8.49
N ALA A 69 -3.59 11.68 8.10
CA ALA A 69 -5.02 11.41 8.00
C ALA A 69 -5.40 10.50 6.80
N ASP A 70 -4.64 10.51 5.71
CA ASP A 70 -5.03 9.83 4.46
C ASP A 70 -4.61 8.35 4.41
N ASN A 71 -3.70 7.91 5.28
CA ASN A 71 -3.05 6.58 5.18
C ASN A 71 -3.13 5.75 6.47
N VAL A 72 -4.15 5.96 7.31
CA VAL A 72 -4.25 5.31 8.63
C VAL A 72 -2.95 5.50 9.44
N GLY A 73 -2.31 6.66 9.30
CA GLY A 73 -1.04 6.99 9.96
C GLY A 73 0.21 6.26 9.44
N GLN A 74 0.13 5.37 8.45
CA GLN A 74 1.28 4.60 7.96
C GLN A 74 1.83 5.16 6.65
N LYS A 75 3.09 5.62 6.68
CA LYS A 75 3.80 6.01 5.47
C LYS A 75 4.21 4.77 4.69
N PRO A 76 4.11 4.79 3.35
CA PRO A 76 4.61 3.70 2.52
C PRO A 76 6.10 3.47 2.78
N TYR A 77 6.50 2.21 2.88
CA TYR A 77 7.89 1.82 3.10
C TYR A 77 8.29 0.71 2.12
N VAL A 78 9.58 0.69 1.78
CA VAL A 78 10.15 -0.37 0.94
C VAL A 78 10.28 -1.62 1.79
N ILE A 79 9.73 -2.74 1.29
CA ILE A 79 9.84 -4.02 1.99
C ILE A 79 11.24 -4.61 1.78
N PRO A 80 11.74 -5.41 2.75
CA PRO A 80 13.00 -6.12 2.56
C PRO A 80 12.89 -7.16 1.44
N ASP A 81 14.03 -7.59 0.93
CA ASP A 81 14.10 -8.71 0.00
C ASP A 81 13.77 -10.01 0.74
N PHE A 82 12.75 -10.72 0.28
CA PHE A 82 12.34 -12.02 0.82
C PHE A 82 12.94 -13.21 0.05
N GLY A 83 13.80 -12.95 -0.95
CA GLY A 83 14.38 -13.99 -1.79
C GLY A 83 13.31 -14.72 -2.60
N GLU A 84 13.23 -16.05 -2.43
CA GLU A 84 12.26 -16.90 -3.15
C GLU A 84 10.84 -16.85 -2.54
N LEU A 85 10.67 -16.24 -1.37
CA LEU A 85 9.37 -16.17 -0.71
C LEU A 85 8.46 -15.13 -1.37
N SER A 86 7.15 -15.37 -1.28
CA SER A 86 6.14 -14.47 -1.84
C SER A 86 6.21 -13.06 -1.22
N PRO A 87 6.18 -11.98 -2.03
CA PRO A 87 6.06 -10.61 -1.53
C PRO A 87 4.82 -10.35 -0.68
N SER A 88 3.77 -11.18 -0.82
CA SER A 88 2.54 -11.09 -0.02
C SER A 88 2.79 -11.24 1.48
N LEU A 89 3.91 -11.84 1.91
CA LEU A 89 4.28 -11.96 3.33
C LEU A 89 4.38 -10.61 4.05
N ALA A 90 4.65 -9.53 3.32
CA ALA A 90 4.69 -8.19 3.89
C ALA A 90 3.32 -7.69 4.38
N LEU A 91 2.19 -8.31 3.96
CA LEU A 91 0.86 -7.96 4.46
C LEU A 91 0.52 -8.60 5.81
N GLY A 92 1.11 -9.77 6.12
CA GLY A 92 0.65 -10.64 7.23
C GLY A 92 1.67 -10.93 8.34
N VAL A 93 2.96 -10.58 8.20
CA VAL A 93 3.95 -10.70 9.30
C VAL A 93 4.45 -9.33 9.77
N LEU A 94 4.32 -8.32 8.91
CA LEU A 94 4.79 -6.95 9.14
C LEU A 94 3.66 -5.91 8.97
N GLY A 95 2.42 -6.38 8.78
CA GLY A 95 1.22 -5.55 8.58
C GLY A 95 0.43 -5.33 9.87
N MET A 96 -0.57 -4.45 9.82
CA MET A 96 -1.39 -4.08 10.99
C MET A 96 -2.33 -5.20 11.48
N THR A 97 -2.63 -6.19 10.64
CA THR A 97 -3.69 -7.18 10.86
C THR A 97 -3.20 -8.64 10.73
N GLY A 98 -1.88 -8.83 10.68
CA GLY A 98 -1.22 -10.13 10.62
C GLY A 98 -0.72 -10.63 11.96
#